data_AF-A0A948RAX9-F1
#
_entry.id   AF-A0A948RAX9-F1
#
_cell.length_a   1.000
_cell.length_b   1.000
_cell.length_c   1.000
_cell.angle_alpha   90.00
_cell.angle_beta   90.00
_cell.angle_gamma   90.00
#
_symmetry.space_group_name_H-M   'P 1'
#
loop_
_entity.id
_entity.type
_entity.pdbx_description
1 polymer ?
#
loop_
_entity_poly.entity_id
_entity_poly.type
_entity_poly.pdbx_seq_one_letter_code
_entity_poly.pdbx_strand_id
1 'polypeptide(L)' 'MADMTAMTETFSDKLMGFTLPDRSARGRVVRMDSVLDAVLSAHDYPAPITHLLGEALVLGALMGGLLKGETAQMTIQAQT' A
#
# COMPACT_ATOMS: atom_id res chain seq x y z
N MET A 1 16.12 -22.80 8.79
CA MET A 1 14.87 -23.33 8.21
C MET A 1 14.54 -22.40 7.06
N ALA A 2 14.78 -22.90 5.84
CA ALA A 2 14.80 -22.29 4.50
C ALA A 2 14.57 -20.76 4.36
N ASP A 3 15.64 -20.08 3.96
CA ASP A 3 15.65 -18.87 3.15
C ASP A 3 15.00 -19.18 1.79
N MET A 4 13.72 -18.83 1.65
CA MET A 4 12.96 -18.96 0.42
C MET A 4 13.10 -17.65 -0.35
N THR A 5 14.16 -17.60 -1.16
CA THR A 5 14.42 -16.66 -2.26
C THR A 5 13.47 -15.47 -2.28
N ALA A 6 13.96 -14.31 -1.81
CA ALA A 6 13.32 -13.01 -2.01
C ALA A 6 13.25 -12.69 -3.51
N MET A 7 12.36 -13.36 -4.23
CA MET A 7 11.89 -12.94 -5.53
C MET A 7 10.97 -11.76 -5.28
N THR A 8 11.54 -10.55 -5.24
CA THR A 8 10.74 -9.34 -5.43
C THR A 8 10.12 -9.46 -6.81
N GLU A 9 8.87 -9.88 -6.85
CA GLU A 9 8.10 -9.93 -8.07
C GLU A 9 8.02 -8.53 -8.67
N THR A 10 8.05 -8.48 -10.00
CA THR A 10 8.14 -7.20 -10.71
C THR A 10 6.93 -6.34 -10.37
N PHE A 11 7.19 -5.08 -9.99
CA PHE A 11 6.18 -4.08 -9.57
C PHE A 11 5.53 -4.30 -8.18
N SER A 12 6.02 -5.25 -7.38
CA SER A 12 5.69 -5.27 -5.94
C SER A 12 6.10 -3.97 -5.25
N ASP A 13 5.26 -3.53 -4.32
CA ASP A 13 5.48 -2.37 -3.44
C ASP A 13 5.68 -1.04 -4.21
N LYS A 14 5.23 -0.99 -5.48
CA LYS A 14 5.29 0.19 -6.33
C LYS A 14 3.89 0.68 -6.71
N LEU A 15 3.68 1.98 -6.55
CA LEU A 15 2.47 2.65 -7.03
C LEU A 15 2.53 2.83 -8.55
N MET A 16 1.57 2.24 -9.25
CA MET A 16 1.48 2.31 -10.71
C MET A 16 0.25 3.14 -11.11
N GLY A 17 0.46 4.14 -11.97
CA GLY A 17 -0.62 4.94 -12.54
C GLY A 17 -1.06 4.41 -13.91
N PHE A 18 -2.34 4.54 -14.23
CA PHE A 18 -2.89 4.28 -15.56
C PHE A 18 -3.95 5.31 -15.94
N THR A 19 -4.25 5.38 -17.24
CA THR A 19 -5.29 6.25 -17.79
C THR A 19 -6.22 5.46 -18.71
N LEU A 20 -7.50 5.81 -18.70
CA LEU A 20 -8.50 5.34 -19.66
C LEU A 20 -9.05 6.57 -20.41
N PRO A 21 -8.44 6.96 -21.54
CA PRO A 21 -8.83 8.16 -22.28
C PRO A 21 -10.30 8.16 -22.69
N ASP A 22 -10.80 7.02 -23.20
CA ASP A 22 -12.18 6.87 -23.67
C ASP A 22 -13.24 7.03 -22.56
N ARG A 23 -12.81 6.96 -21.29
CA ARG A 23 -13.66 7.13 -20.11
C ARG A 23 -13.34 8.39 -19.32
N SER A 24 -12.45 9.25 -19.83
CA SER A 24 -11.95 10.42 -19.11
C SER A 24 -11.47 10.09 -17.68
N ALA A 25 -10.92 8.89 -17.49
CA ALA A 25 -10.61 8.36 -16.17
C ALA A 25 -9.10 8.15 -16.01
N ARG A 26 -8.63 8.29 -14.77
CA ARG A 26 -7.26 7.96 -14.36
C ARG A 26 -7.36 7.12 -13.10
N GLY A 27 -6.52 6.11 -13.02
CA GLY A 27 -6.48 5.23 -11.87
C GLY A 27 -5.06 4.97 -11.42
N ARG A 28 -4.97 4.33 -10.26
CA ARG A 28 -3.74 3.84 -9.68
C ARG A 28 -3.98 2.45 -9.14
N VAL A 29 -2.93 1.65 -9.14
CA VAL A 29 -2.92 0.33 -8.54
C VAL A 29 -1.62 0.18 -7.76
N VAL A 30 -1.69 -0.52 -6.64
CA VAL A 30 -0.54 -0.92 -5.85
C VAL A 30 -0.76 -2.35 -5.40
N ARG A 31 0.30 -3.16 -5.45
CA ARG A 31 0.36 -4.43 -4.75
C ARG A 31 1.41 -4.27 -3.66
N MET A 32 1.04 -4.55 -2.43
CA MET A 32 1.96 -4.47 -1.30
C MET A 32 2.25 -5.89 -0.82
N ASP A 33 3.53 -6.27 -0.83
CA ASP A 33 4.00 -7.54 -0.29
C ASP A 33 4.95 -7.21 0.87
N SER A 34 6.24 -7.03 0.58
CA SER A 34 7.29 -6.89 1.59
C SER A 34 7.10 -5.68 2.52
N VAL A 35 6.54 -4.57 2.00
CA VAL A 35 6.26 -3.38 2.80
C VAL A 35 5.11 -3.64 3.77
N LEU A 36 4.08 -4.36 3.31
CA LEU A 36 2.94 -4.70 4.15
C LEU A 36 3.37 -5.65 5.28
N ASP A 37 4.13 -6.70 4.93
CA ASP A 37 4.69 -7.67 5.89
C ASP A 37 5.59 -6.99 6.93
N ALA A 38 6.44 -6.06 6.50
CA ALA A 38 7.31 -5.31 7.41
C ALA A 38 6.51 -4.47 8.44
N VAL A 39 5.41 -3.84 8.04
CA VAL A 39 4.58 -3.05 8.96
C VAL A 39 3.77 -3.95 9.89
N LEU A 40 3.14 -4.99 9.36
CA LEU A 40 2.27 -5.87 10.14
C LEU A 40 3.06 -6.74 11.12
N SER A 41 4.31 -7.09 10.82
CA SER A 41 5.17 -7.88 11.72
C SER A 41 5.72 -7.09 12.91
N ALA A 42 5.52 -5.77 12.97
CA ALA A 42 5.97 -4.94 14.09
C ALA A 42 5.28 -5.30 15.41
N HIS A 43 4.06 -5.85 15.35
CA HIS A 43 3.26 -6.24 16.51
C HIS A 43 2.44 -7.50 16.21
N ASP A 44 2.14 -8.28 17.26
CA ASP A 44 1.25 -9.45 17.15
C ASP A 44 -0.23 -9.01 17.16
N TYR A 45 -0.66 -8.38 16.06
CA TYR A 45 -2.03 -7.89 15.92
C TYR A 45 -3.03 -9.05 15.80
N PRO A 46 -4.16 -9.01 16.54
CA PRO A 46 -5.29 -9.90 16.28
C PRO A 46 -5.78 -9.76 14.84
N ALA A 47 -6.25 -10.86 14.24
CA ALA A 47 -6.65 -10.90 12.83
C ALA A 47 -7.54 -9.72 12.36
N PRO A 48 -8.57 -9.27 13.11
CA PRO A 48 -9.39 -8.12 12.69
C PRO A 48 -8.59 -6.82 12.54
N ILE A 49 -7.60 -6.60 13.41
CA ILE A 49 -6.75 -5.40 13.39
C ILE A 49 -5.76 -5.49 12.22
N THR A 50 -5.18 -6.67 11.98
CA THR A 50 -4.27 -6.93 10.85
C THR A 50 -4.95 -6.61 9.52
N HIS A 51 -6.18 -7.05 9.33
CA HIS A 51 -6.94 -6.77 8.10
C HIS A 51 -7.24 -5.26 7.94
N LEU A 52 -7.76 -4.63 8.99
CA LEU A 52 -8.10 -3.20 8.94
C LEU A 52 -6.87 -2.33 8.67
N LEU A 53 -5.75 -2.62 9.35
CA LEU A 53 -4.50 -1.91 9.15
C LEU A 53 -3.96 -2.11 7.73
N GLY A 54 -4.04 -3.33 7.20
CA GLY A 54 -3.65 -3.62 5.82
C GLY A 54 -4.45 -2.81 4.79
N GLU A 55 -5.77 -2.76 4.94
CA GLU A 55 -6.63 -1.93 4.09
C GLU A 55 -6.29 -0.43 4.21
N ALA A 56 -6.06 0.06 5.43
CA ALA A 56 -5.69 1.44 5.67
C ALA A 56 -4.35 1.82 5.01
N LEU A 57 -3.36 0.91 5.03
CA LEU A 57 -2.06 1.12 4.37
C LEU A 57 -2.21 1.19 2.84
N VAL A 58 -2.99 0.30 2.25
CA VAL A 58 -3.26 0.31 0.80
C VAL A 58 -3.97 1.60 0.39
N LEU A 59 -5.01 2.00 1.14
CA LEU A 59 -5.72 3.26 0.91
C LEU A 59 -4.79 4.48 1.09
N GLY A 60 -3.93 4.44 2.11
CA GLY A 60 -2.91 5.46 2.35
C GLY A 60 -1.93 5.61 1.20
N ALA A 61 -1.41 4.50 0.65
CA ALA A 61 -0.50 4.53 -0.49
C ALA A 61 -1.19 5.09 -1.75
N LEU A 62 -2.43 4.67 -2.03
CA LEU A 62 -3.19 5.13 -3.19
C LEU A 62 -3.54 6.62 -3.10
N MET A 63 -4.01 7.08 -1.94
CA MET A 63 -4.37 8.48 -1.71
C MET A 63 -3.14 9.38 -1.59
N GLY A 64 -2.08 8.93 -0.91
CA GLY A 64 -0.80 9.63 -0.86
C GLY A 64 -0.21 9.86 -2.25
N GLY A 65 -0.39 8.91 -3.17
CA GLY A 65 -0.03 9.04 -4.58
C GLY A 65 -0.78 10.11 -5.38
N LEU A 66 -1.79 10.77 -4.79
CA LEU A 66 -2.49 11.93 -5.36
C LEU A 66 -1.85 13.26 -4.97
N LEU A 67 -1.02 13.28 -3.93
CA LEU A 67 -0.38 14.49 -3.45
C LEU A 67 0.66 15.01 -4.44
N LYS A 68 0.91 16.33 -4.38
CA LYS A 68 1.90 17.02 -5.21
C LYS A 68 2.95 17.67 -4.32
N GLY A 69 4.21 17.61 -4.74
CA GLY A 69 5.34 18.17 -4.01
C GLY A 69 6.09 17.11 -3.23
N GLU A 70 7.43 17.22 -3.21
CA GLU A 70 8.34 16.24 -2.63
C GLU A 70 8.20 16.10 -1.11
N THR A 71 7.68 17.14 -0.44
CA THR A 71 7.48 17.19 1.00
C THR A 71 6.03 16.94 1.42
N ALA A 72 5.14 16.62 0.48
CA ALA A 72 3.74 16.39 0.79
C ALA A 72 3.57 15.08 1.57
N GLN A 73 2.83 15.15 2.67
CA GLN A 73 2.56 14.01 3.54
C GLN A 73 1.06 13.87 3.78
N MET A 74 0.61 12.63 3.91
CA MET A 74 -0.74 12.27 4.33
C MET A 74 -0.66 11.36 5.55
N THR A 75 -1.58 11.55 6.48
CA THR A 75 -1.81 10.64 7.61
C THR A 75 -3.26 10.20 7.60
N ILE A 76 -3.51 8.91 7.80
CA ILE A 76 -4.84 8.34 8.02
C ILE A 76 -4.88 7.82 9.45
N GLN A 77 -5.92 8.19 10.19
CA GLN A 77 -6.17 7.70 11.53
C GLN A 77 -7.63 7.28 11.63
N ALA A 78 -7.87 6.09 12.16
CA ALA A 78 -9.19 5.64 12.58
C ALA A 78 -9.30 5.79 14.11
N GLN A 79 -10.44 6.26 14.58
CA GLN A 79 -10.77 6.36 15.99
C GLN A 79 -12.17 5.78 16.21
N THR A 80 -12.32 5.01 17.28
CA THR A 80 -13.60 4.50 17.80
C THR A 80 -14.17 5.44 18.85
#